data_AF-A0A2H1HVS8-F1
#
_entry.id   AF-A0A2H1HVS8-F1
#
_cell.length_a   1.000
_cell.length_b   1.000
_cell.length_c   1.000
_cell.angle_alpha   90.00
_cell.angle_beta   90.00
_cell.angle_gamma   90.00
#
_symmetry.space_group_name_H-M   'P 1'
#
loop_
_entity.id
_entity.type
_entity.pdbx_description
1 polymer ?
#
loop_
_entity_poly.entity_id
_entity_poly.type
_entity_poly.pdbx_seq_one_letter_code
_entity_poly.pdbx_strand_id
1 'polypeptide(L)'
;MWTDVLVAIAAAIIAALIGWPLVPLLLRLTHAGPGSKPERTGAEDLEVLRGGLWIGIVERALIAGAIVLGRPELMAVVIAVKGLGRFAEIKSSAAAGERFIIGTFVSIALASLLGVIGWAIVA
;
A
#
# COMPACT_ATOMS: atom_id res chain seq x y z
N MET A 1 -7.64 17.90 -18.91
CA MET A 1 -8.66 16.83 -18.73
C MET A 1 -8.17 15.46 -19.21
N TRP A 2 -7.98 15.20 -20.51
CA TRP A 2 -7.45 13.89 -20.97
C TRP A 2 -6.00 13.64 -20.55
N THR A 3 -5.16 14.68 -20.59
CA THR A 3 -3.79 14.68 -20.09
C THR A 3 -3.73 14.28 -18.61
N ASP A 4 -4.60 14.86 -17.79
CA ASP A 4 -4.60 14.69 -16.34
C ASP A 4 -5.00 13.25 -15.98
N VAL A 5 -5.97 12.69 -16.71
CA VAL A 5 -6.35 11.27 -16.59
C VAL A 5 -5.20 10.35 -17.00
N LEU A 6 -4.50 10.65 -18.11
CA LEU A 6 -3.36 9.84 -18.55
C LEU A 6 -2.21 9.88 -17.54
N VAL A 7 -1.90 11.04 -16.98
CA VAL A 7 -0.87 11.19 -15.94
C VAL A 7 -1.29 10.47 -14.66
N ALA A 8 -2.58 10.54 -14.27
CA ALA A 8 -3.09 9.81 -13.11
C ALA A 8 -2.97 8.28 -13.29
N ILE A 9 -3.31 7.77 -14.47
CA ILE A 9 -3.15 6.34 -14.81
C ILE A 9 -1.68 5.95 -14.78
N ALA A 10 -0.79 6.76 -15.37
CA ALA A 10 0.65 6.49 -15.37
C ALA A 10 1.21 6.47 -13.94
N ALA A 11 0.89 7.48 -13.12
CA ALA A 11 1.31 7.55 -11.72
C ALA A 11 0.79 6.35 -10.91
N ALA A 12 -0.47 5.94 -11.12
CA ALA A 12 -1.06 4.78 -10.48
C ALA A 12 -0.32 3.48 -10.84
N ILE A 13 -0.02 3.26 -12.13
CA ILE A 13 0.73 2.09 -12.60
C ILE A 13 2.15 2.10 -12.03
N ILE A 14 2.85 3.22 -12.10
CA ILE A 14 4.22 3.35 -11.58
C ILE A 14 4.25 3.11 -10.06
N ALA A 15 3.30 3.66 -9.30
CA ALA A 15 3.20 3.44 -7.86
C ALA A 15 2.90 1.97 -7.53
N ALA A 16 2.01 1.32 -8.27
CA ALA A 16 1.74 -0.10 -8.13
C ALA A 16 2.98 -0.96 -8.40
N LEU A 17 3.68 -0.71 -9.51
CA LEU A 17 4.84 -1.48 -9.97
C LEU A 17 6.07 -1.29 -9.10
N ILE A 18 6.40 -0.05 -8.70
CA ILE A 18 7.55 0.22 -7.82
C ILE A 18 7.27 -0.29 -6.40
N GLY A 19 6.06 -0.08 -5.89
CA GLY A 19 5.71 -0.50 -4.54
C GLY A 19 5.60 -2.01 -4.36
N TRP A 20 5.33 -2.77 -5.42
CA TRP A 20 5.24 -4.23 -5.38
C TRP A 20 6.51 -4.89 -4.81
N PRO A 21 7.72 -4.65 -5.36
CA PRO A 21 8.94 -5.22 -4.80
C PRO A 21 9.48 -4.40 -3.61
N LEU A 22 9.28 -3.08 -3.61
CA LEU A 22 9.93 -2.20 -2.65
C LEU A 22 9.36 -2.31 -1.23
N VAL A 23 8.03 -2.36 -1.08
CA VAL A 23 7.39 -2.45 0.25
C VAL A 23 7.74 -3.76 0.95
N PRO A 24 7.61 -4.95 0.32
CA PRO A 24 8.03 -6.21 0.95
C PRO A 24 9.53 -6.25 1.24
N LEU A 25 10.37 -5.64 0.38
CA LEU A 25 11.81 -5.56 0.61
C LEU A 25 12.12 -4.76 1.88
N LEU A 26 11.57 -3.56 2.03
CA LEU A 26 11.72 -2.73 3.23
C LEU A 26 11.20 -3.44 4.48
N LEU A 27 10.08 -4.14 4.37
CA LEU A 27 9.56 -4.95 5.48
C LEU A 27 10.52 -6.08 5.87
N ARG A 28 11.16 -6.74 4.91
CA ARG A 28 12.19 -7.77 5.20
C ARG A 28 13.40 -7.18 5.92
N LEU A 29 13.82 -5.97 5.56
CA LEU A 29 14.93 -5.27 6.21
C LEU A 29 14.61 -4.87 7.65
N THR A 30 13.36 -4.55 7.94
CA THR A 30 12.93 -4.15 9.30
C THR A 30 12.63 -5.33 10.22
N HIS A 31 12.38 -6.53 9.69
CA HIS A 31 11.86 -7.68 10.45
C HIS A 31 12.80 -8.90 10.51
N ALA A 32 14.11 -8.69 10.58
CA ALA A 32 15.11 -9.75 10.79
C ALA A 32 15.12 -10.33 12.24
N GLY A 33 13.96 -10.54 12.86
CA GLY A 33 13.80 -11.08 14.22
C GLY A 33 13.09 -12.45 14.25
N PRO A 34 13.61 -13.45 15.00
CA PRO A 34 12.99 -14.78 15.09
C PRO A 34 11.70 -14.74 15.92
N GLY A 35 10.60 -15.33 15.42
CA GLY A 35 9.40 -15.56 16.25
C GLY A 35 8.03 -15.27 15.62
N SER A 36 7.89 -15.22 14.30
CA SER A 36 6.65 -14.71 13.65
C SER A 36 6.15 -15.56 12.50
N LYS A 37 6.18 -16.89 12.67
CA LYS A 37 5.40 -17.78 11.80
C LYS A 37 4.06 -18.05 12.50
N PRO A 38 2.92 -17.60 11.93
CA PRO A 38 1.64 -18.10 12.40
C PRO A 38 1.57 -19.60 12.11
N GLU A 39 0.85 -20.33 12.96
CA GLU A 39 0.55 -21.75 12.80
C GLU A 39 -0.55 -21.91 11.73
N ARG A 40 -0.23 -21.50 10.49
CA ARG A 40 -1.13 -21.59 9.34
C ARG A 40 -0.63 -22.66 8.39
N THR A 41 -1.56 -23.33 7.73
CA THR A 41 -1.20 -24.27 6.66
C THR A 41 -0.60 -23.49 5.48
N GLY A 42 0.36 -24.10 4.77
CA GLY A 42 1.08 -23.40 3.69
C GLY A 42 0.17 -22.85 2.58
N ALA A 43 -1.03 -23.41 2.38
CA ALA A 43 -2.02 -22.92 1.42
C ALA A 43 -2.71 -21.62 1.89
N GLU A 44 -3.12 -21.55 3.16
CA GLU A 44 -3.74 -20.35 3.75
C GLU A 44 -2.76 -19.18 3.83
N ASP A 45 -1.49 -19.46 4.13
CA ASP A 45 -0.44 -18.44 4.12
C ASP A 45 -0.23 -17.85 2.72
N LEU A 46 -0.25 -18.68 1.66
CA LEU A 46 -0.11 -18.22 0.28
C LEU A 46 -1.30 -17.34 -0.16
N GLU A 47 -2.52 -17.68 0.22
CA GLU A 47 -3.71 -16.86 -0.08
C GLU A 47 -3.69 -15.52 0.65
N VAL A 48 -3.32 -15.50 1.93
CA VAL A 48 -3.21 -14.27 2.72
C VAL A 48 -2.13 -13.35 2.15
N LEU A 49 -0.98 -13.90 1.75
CA LEU A 49 0.11 -13.14 1.11
C LEU A 49 -0.33 -12.53 -0.23
N ARG A 50 -1.12 -13.27 -1.03
CA ARG A 50 -1.72 -12.75 -2.27
C ARG A 50 -2.73 -11.64 -1.98
N GLY A 51 -3.58 -11.80 -0.98
CA GLY A 51 -4.55 -10.78 -0.56
C GLY A 51 -3.88 -9.47 -0.15
N GLY A 52 -2.84 -9.53 0.69
CA GLY A 52 -2.08 -8.35 1.11
C GLY A 52 -1.39 -7.63 -0.06
N LEU A 53 -0.88 -8.38 -1.03
CA LEU A 53 -0.26 -7.83 -2.24
C LEU A 53 -1.26 -7.06 -3.11
N TRP A 54 -2.42 -7.67 -3.41
CA TRP A 54 -3.46 -7.03 -4.23
C TRP A 54 -4.03 -5.77 -3.56
N ILE A 55 -4.27 -5.82 -2.25
CA ILE A 55 -4.69 -4.63 -1.47
C ILE A 55 -3.66 -3.52 -1.63
N GLY A 56 -2.36 -3.83 -1.52
CA GLY A 56 -1.31 -2.83 -1.71
C GLY A 56 -1.27 -2.23 -3.11
N ILE A 57 -1.52 -3.03 -4.16
CA ILE A 57 -1.58 -2.54 -5.55
C ILE A 57 -2.72 -1.53 -5.71
N VAL A 58 -3.92 -1.89 -5.25
CA VAL A 58 -5.12 -1.04 -5.35
C VAL A 58 -4.95 0.24 -4.53
N GLU A 59 -4.46 0.13 -3.30
CA GLU A 59 -4.18 1.28 -2.44
C GLU A 59 -3.26 2.30 -3.14
N ARG A 60 -2.11 1.85 -3.65
CA ARG A 60 -1.13 2.75 -4.28
C ARG A 60 -1.70 3.41 -5.53
N ALA A 61 -2.44 2.67 -6.34
CA ALA A 61 -3.11 3.21 -7.52
C ALA A 61 -4.13 4.30 -7.17
N LEU A 62 -4.98 4.05 -6.15
CA LEU A 62 -5.98 4.99 -5.70
C LEU A 62 -5.36 6.25 -5.08
N ILE A 63 -4.34 6.10 -4.23
CA ILE A 63 -3.66 7.23 -3.58
C ILE A 63 -2.93 8.10 -4.61
N ALA A 64 -2.10 7.50 -5.47
CA ALA A 64 -1.36 8.25 -6.48
C ALA A 64 -2.32 8.96 -7.45
N GLY A 65 -3.32 8.25 -7.97
CA GLY A 65 -4.32 8.84 -8.86
C GLY A 65 -5.14 9.96 -8.22
N ALA A 66 -5.56 9.79 -6.96
CA ALA A 66 -6.30 10.81 -6.23
C ALA A 66 -5.50 12.11 -6.06
N ILE A 67 -4.20 12.01 -5.77
CA ILE A 67 -3.33 13.18 -5.62
C ILE A 67 -3.15 13.88 -6.97
N VAL A 68 -2.87 13.14 -8.05
CA VAL A 68 -2.74 13.74 -9.40
C VAL A 68 -4.02 14.49 -9.80
N LEU A 69 -5.19 13.93 -9.48
CA LEU A 69 -6.48 14.54 -9.79
C LEU A 69 -6.89 15.66 -8.82
N GLY A 70 -6.01 16.06 -7.88
CA GLY A 70 -6.27 17.15 -6.93
C GLY A 70 -7.30 16.80 -5.84
N ARG A 71 -7.49 15.51 -5.54
CA ARG A 71 -8.44 14.99 -4.53
C ARG A 71 -7.73 14.20 -3.42
N PRO A 72 -6.70 14.76 -2.74
CA PRO A 72 -5.91 14.03 -1.73
C PRO A 72 -6.76 13.52 -0.55
N GLU A 73 -7.93 14.10 -0.30
CA GLU A 73 -8.86 13.64 0.73
C GLU A 73 -9.33 12.18 0.55
N LEU A 74 -9.32 11.66 -0.69
CA LEU A 74 -9.66 10.25 -0.96
C LEU A 74 -8.65 9.27 -0.33
N MET A 75 -7.43 9.72 -0.05
CA MET A 75 -6.44 8.93 0.68
C MET A 75 -6.95 8.50 2.05
N ALA A 76 -7.66 9.38 2.76
CA ALA A 76 -8.20 9.06 4.09
C ALA A 76 -9.21 7.90 4.01
N VAL A 77 -10.03 7.86 2.96
CA VAL A 77 -10.99 6.78 2.71
C VAL A 77 -10.27 5.46 2.44
N VAL A 78 -9.24 5.47 1.59
CA VAL A 78 -8.44 4.28 1.27
C VAL A 78 -7.79 3.70 2.54
N ILE A 79 -7.17 4.55 3.35
CA ILE A 79 -6.52 4.15 4.61
C ILE A 79 -7.55 3.58 5.58
N ALA A 80 -8.71 4.21 5.72
CA ALA A 80 -9.78 3.75 6.60
C ALA A 80 -10.28 2.35 6.19
N VAL A 81 -10.59 2.14 4.91
CA VAL A 81 -11.04 0.84 4.38
C VAL A 81 -9.99 -0.24 4.61
N LYS A 82 -8.72 0.07 4.33
CA LYS A 82 -7.60 -0.86 4.54
C LYS A 82 -7.44 -1.26 6.02
N GLY A 83 -7.57 -0.30 6.93
CA GLY A 83 -7.48 -0.54 8.38
C GLY A 83 -8.60 -1.45 8.92
N LEU A 84 -9.83 -1.26 8.44
CA LEU A 84 -11.00 -2.04 8.88
C LEU A 84 -10.89 -3.53 8.52
N GLY A 85 -10.44 -3.85 7.31
CA GLY A 85 -10.39 -5.23 6.81
C GLY A 85 -9.43 -6.16 7.56
N ARG A 86 -8.49 -5.60 8.35
CA ARG A 86 -7.44 -6.37 9.06
C ARG A 86 -7.41 -6.09 10.57
N PHE A 87 -8.39 -5.37 11.09
CA PHE A 87 -8.39 -4.91 12.49
C PHE A 87 -8.31 -6.06 13.50
N ALA A 88 -9.08 -7.14 13.29
CA ALA A 88 -9.08 -8.29 14.19
C ALA A 88 -7.71 -9.01 14.23
N GLU A 89 -7.04 -9.15 13.09
CA GLU A 89 -5.72 -9.77 13.00
C GLU A 89 -4.64 -8.90 13.65
N ILE A 90 -4.68 -7.59 13.43
CA ILE A 90 -3.75 -6.63 14.05
C ILE A 90 -3.89 -6.63 15.57
N LYS A 91 -5.12 -6.68 16.09
CA LYS A 91 -5.37 -6.72 17.53
C LYS A 91 -4.85 -8.00 18.19
N SER A 92 -4.77 -9.10 17.45
CA SER A 92 -4.32 -10.40 17.97
C SER A 92 -2.80 -10.52 18.14
N SER A 93 -2.01 -9.65 17.51
CA SER A 93 -0.55 -9.71 17.54
C SER A 93 0.09 -8.34 17.37
N ALA A 94 0.84 -7.89 18.39
CA ALA A 94 1.60 -6.64 18.33
C ALA A 94 2.57 -6.60 17.14
N ALA A 95 3.27 -7.71 16.88
CA ALA A 95 4.17 -7.83 15.73
C ALA A 95 3.44 -7.74 14.38
N ALA A 96 2.22 -8.27 14.27
CA ALA A 96 1.40 -8.10 13.06
C ALA A 96 0.97 -6.65 12.88
N GLY A 97 0.61 -5.96 13.97
CA GLY A 97 0.29 -4.54 13.98
C GLY A 97 1.46 -3.66 13.55
N GLU A 98 2.64 -3.86 14.10
CA GLU A 98 3.85 -3.13 13.72
C GLU A 98 4.19 -3.31 12.24
N ARG A 99 4.14 -4.55 11.72
CA ARG A 99 4.31 -4.84 10.28
C ARG A 99 3.29 -4.12 9.42
N PHE A 100 2.03 -4.14 9.84
CA PHE A 100 0.97 -3.48 9.10
C PHE A 100 1.17 -1.96 9.05
N ILE A 101 1.52 -1.35 10.19
CA ILE A 101 1.77 0.09 10.31
C ILE A 101 2.98 0.49 9.44
N ILE A 102 4.13 -0.18 9.59
CA ILE A 102 5.33 0.11 8.81
C ILE A 102 5.06 -0.07 7.31
N GLY A 103 4.45 -1.18 6.92
CA GLY A 103 4.16 -1.47 5.51
C GLY A 103 3.21 -0.46 4.89
N THR A 104 2.21 0.00 5.66
CA THR A 104 1.25 1.02 5.24
C THR A 104 1.93 2.39 5.10
N PHE A 105 2.73 2.82 6.07
CA PHE A 105 3.47 4.09 5.99
C PHE A 105 4.43 4.13 4.79
N VAL A 106 5.19 3.06 4.55
CA VAL A 106 6.09 2.97 3.40
C VAL A 106 5.30 3.01 2.08
N SER A 107 4.20 2.26 1.98
CA SER A 107 3.33 2.22 0.79
C SER A 107 2.74 3.60 0.48
N ILE A 108 2.20 4.28 1.50
CA ILE A 108 1.62 5.63 1.38
C ILE A 108 2.70 6.64 1.01
N ALA A 109 3.86 6.64 1.67
CA ALA A 109 4.94 7.58 1.38
C ALA A 109 5.36 7.50 -0.10
N LEU A 110 5.53 6.28 -0.63
CA LEU A 110 5.85 6.07 -2.04
C LEU A 110 4.73 6.52 -2.98
N ALA A 111 3.49 6.11 -2.72
CA ALA A 111 2.35 6.47 -3.57
C ALA A 111 2.10 7.98 -3.58
N SER A 112 2.24 8.63 -2.41
CA SER A 112 2.12 10.07 -2.27
C SER A 112 3.24 10.81 -3.01
N LEU A 113 4.48 10.35 -2.93
CA LEU A 113 5.59 10.93 -3.68
C LEU A 113 5.32 10.90 -5.19
N LEU A 114 4.91 9.75 -5.72
CA LEU A 114 4.60 9.60 -7.14
C LEU A 114 3.35 10.38 -7.55
N GLY A 115 2.35 10.44 -6.69
CA GLY A 115 1.15 11.26 -6.88
C GLY A 115 1.49 12.75 -6.96
N VAL A 116 2.35 13.26 -6.07
CA VAL A 116 2.80 14.66 -6.07
C VAL A 116 3.62 14.97 -7.32
N ILE A 117 4.51 14.06 -7.74
CA ILE A 117 5.25 14.22 -9.00
C ILE A 117 4.30 14.30 -10.19
N GLY A 118 3.29 13.41 -10.25
CA GLY A 118 2.29 13.44 -11.30
C GLY A 118 1.42 14.70 -11.26
N TRP A 119 1.04 15.16 -10.07
CA TRP A 119 0.29 16.41 -9.88
C TRP A 119 1.08 17.62 -10.41
N ALA A 120 2.38 17.68 -10.13
CA ALA A 120 3.27 18.74 -10.61
C ALA A 120 3.42 18.79 -12.14
N ILE A 121 3.06 17.73 -12.86
CA ILE A 121 3.07 17.69 -14.34
C ILE A 121 1.78 18.29 -14.92
N VAL A 122 0.67 18.23 -14.18
CA VAL A 122 -0.67 18.60 -14.67
C VAL A 122 -1.18 19.94 -14.10
N ALA A 123 -0.54 20.45 -13.04
CA ALA A 123 -0.79 21.74 -12.42
C ALA A 123 -0.05 22.87 -13.16
#